data_AF-A0A4V0WPS6-F1
#
_entry.id   AF-A0A4V0WPS6-F1
#
_cell.length_a   1.000
_cell.length_b   1.000
_cell.length_c   1.000
_cell.angle_alpha   90.00
_cell.angle_beta   90.00
_cell.angle_gamma   90.00
#
_symmetry.space_group_name_H-M   'P 1'
#
loop_
_entity.id
_entity.type
_entity.pdbx_description
1 polymer ?
#
loop_
_entity_poly.entity_id
_entity_poly.type
_entity_poly.pdbx_seq_one_letter_code
_entity_poly.pdbx_strand_id
1 'polypeptide(L)'
;MKFKPSEIEHPIKMYIRRDLGITVEQFGKLAGIPQSTLATWIKRNRRVEKLPINFYSALAIVGRKKIEVVYADLLSWQQKYDQYIQERLQKIADEKSLFVLAAKEGKKVAEAYRAKNQEDALLEPVKRLGRAVEKLDSDRFIQTMIEIYGEIAEPIPTWLAKTVGKKQVLKEVGQAFYNEVLINRCRVE
;
A
#
# COMPACT_ATOMS: atom_id res chain seq x y z
N MET A 1 4.53 17.01 21.37
CA MET A 1 4.88 16.13 20.23
C MET A 1 3.89 16.34 19.09
N LYS A 2 4.34 16.81 17.92
CA LYS A 2 3.49 16.93 16.73
C LYS A 2 3.45 15.57 16.02
N PHE A 3 2.33 14.86 16.12
CA PHE A 3 2.12 13.59 15.43
C PHE A 3 1.95 13.83 13.93
N LYS A 4 2.73 13.12 13.11
CA LYS A 4 2.51 13.03 11.66
C LYS A 4 1.31 12.12 11.41
N PRO A 5 0.24 12.54 10.69
CA PRO A 5 -0.98 11.75 10.48
C PRO A 5 -0.84 10.44 9.69
N SER A 6 0.36 9.92 9.44
CA SER A 6 0.59 8.94 8.39
C SER A 6 0.18 7.50 8.72
N GLU A 7 -0.02 7.13 9.98
CA GLU A 7 -0.44 5.76 10.33
C GLU A 7 -1.41 5.73 11.52
N ILE A 8 -2.61 5.20 11.31
CA ILE A 8 -3.54 4.88 12.40
C ILE A 8 -3.11 3.53 12.99
N GLU A 9 -2.67 3.55 14.25
CA GLU A 9 -2.37 2.33 15.00
C GLU A 9 -3.64 1.73 15.64
N HIS A 10 -3.48 0.56 16.27
CA HIS A 10 -4.56 -0.11 16.99
C HIS A 10 -5.35 0.85 17.91
N PRO A 11 -6.70 0.76 17.98
CA PRO A 11 -7.55 1.69 18.74
C PRO A 11 -7.14 1.91 20.20
N ILE A 12 -6.76 0.84 20.91
CA ILE A 12 -6.19 0.91 22.27
C ILE A 12 -5.01 1.88 22.35
N LYS A 13 -4.04 1.80 21.42
CA LYS A 13 -2.88 2.69 21.40
C LYS A 13 -3.30 4.13 21.10
N MET A 14 -4.20 4.31 20.14
CA MET A 14 -4.67 5.62 19.72
C MET A 14 -5.35 6.33 20.88
N TYR A 15 -6.31 5.70 21.53
CA TYR A 15 -7.01 6.28 22.67
C TYR A 15 -6.05 6.64 23.82
N ILE A 16 -5.16 5.71 24.21
CA ILE A 16 -4.21 5.95 25.32
C ILE A 16 -3.23 7.09 24.99
N ARG A 17 -2.64 7.09 23.79
CA ARG A 17 -1.62 8.09 23.42
C ARG A 17 -2.20 9.44 23.04
N ARG A 18 -3.38 9.47 22.42
CA ARG A 18 -3.99 10.70 21.90
C ARG A 18 -4.97 11.33 22.86
N ASP A 19 -5.83 10.53 23.46
CA ASP A 19 -6.93 11.07 24.27
C ASP A 19 -6.53 11.15 25.75
N LEU A 20 -5.75 10.18 26.25
CA LEU A 20 -5.20 10.24 27.61
C LEU A 20 -3.83 10.92 27.70
N GLY A 21 -3.12 11.06 26.58
CA GLY A 21 -1.82 11.74 26.52
C GLY A 21 -0.68 11.00 27.23
N ILE A 22 -0.83 9.71 27.50
CA ILE A 22 0.18 8.88 28.20
C ILE A 22 0.63 7.70 27.31
N THR A 23 1.69 7.01 27.72
CA THR A 23 2.11 5.78 27.02
C THR A 23 1.26 4.58 27.44
N VAL A 24 1.22 3.53 26.59
CA VAL A 24 0.54 2.27 26.90
C VAL A 24 1.14 1.59 28.14
N GLU A 25 2.45 1.74 28.35
CA GLU A 25 3.14 1.24 29.54
C GLU A 25 2.71 2.00 30.80
N GLN A 26 2.68 3.33 30.74
CA GLN A 26 2.21 4.16 31.85
C GLN A 26 0.76 3.84 32.20
N PHE A 27 -0.11 3.69 31.19
CA PHE A 27 -1.49 3.26 31.40
C PHE A 27 -1.56 1.89 32.08
N GLY A 28 -0.81 0.89 31.61
CA GLY A 28 -0.79 -0.44 32.22
C GLY A 28 -0.43 -0.42 33.70
N LYS A 29 0.58 0.39 34.08
CA LYS A 29 0.98 0.59 35.49
C LYS A 29 -0.13 1.25 36.31
N LEU A 30 -0.76 2.32 35.81
CA LEU A 30 -1.85 3.03 36.50
C LEU A 30 -3.12 2.19 36.63
N ALA A 31 -3.43 1.39 35.62
CA ALA A 31 -4.62 0.56 35.54
C ALA A 31 -4.49 -0.79 36.28
N GLY A 32 -3.29 -1.16 36.72
CA GLY A 32 -3.01 -2.50 37.26
C GLY A 32 -3.18 -3.61 36.21
N ILE A 33 -3.07 -3.28 34.91
CA ILE A 33 -3.22 -4.25 33.81
C ILE A 33 -1.82 -4.65 33.34
N PRO A 34 -1.47 -5.95 33.34
CA PRO A 34 -0.18 -6.42 32.85
C PRO A 34 0.09 -5.93 31.42
N GLN A 35 1.29 -5.42 31.19
CA GLN A 35 1.70 -4.94 29.87
C GLN A 35 1.62 -6.05 28.81
N SER A 36 1.90 -7.31 29.20
CA SER A 36 1.74 -8.49 28.34
C SER A 36 0.32 -8.69 27.84
N THR A 37 -0.70 -8.39 28.67
CA THR A 37 -2.11 -8.46 28.31
C THR A 37 -2.46 -7.40 27.26
N LEU A 38 -2.08 -6.14 27.49
CA LEU A 38 -2.30 -5.05 26.54
C LEU A 38 -1.58 -5.32 25.21
N ALA A 39 -0.32 -5.75 25.28
CA ALA A 39 0.47 -6.12 24.11
C ALA A 39 -0.18 -7.26 23.32
N THR A 40 -0.74 -8.26 24.01
CA THR A 40 -1.44 -9.38 23.36
C THR A 40 -2.70 -8.92 22.64
N TRP A 41 -3.53 -8.07 23.25
CA TRP A 41 -4.73 -7.54 22.61
C TRP A 41 -4.40 -6.71 21.37
N ILE A 42 -3.37 -5.85 21.46
CA ILE A 42 -2.89 -5.05 20.33
C ILE A 42 -2.32 -5.95 19.23
N LYS A 43 -1.44 -6.91 19.57
CA LYS A 43 -0.78 -7.79 18.60
C LYS A 43 -1.77 -8.69 17.87
N ARG A 44 -2.80 -9.18 18.57
CA ARG A 44 -3.87 -10.01 17.99
C ARG A 44 -4.98 -9.19 17.35
N ASN A 45 -4.83 -7.87 17.26
CA ASN A 45 -5.82 -6.95 16.71
C ASN A 45 -7.23 -7.18 17.30
N ARG A 46 -7.29 -7.33 18.64
CA ARG A 46 -8.56 -7.61 19.32
C ARG A 46 -9.46 -6.39 19.23
N ARG A 47 -10.61 -6.58 18.59
CA ARG A 47 -11.68 -5.57 18.49
C ARG A 47 -12.03 -4.98 19.84
N VAL A 48 -12.25 -3.66 19.86
CA VAL A 48 -12.65 -2.91 21.05
C VAL A 48 -13.84 -3.60 21.71
N GLU A 49 -14.91 -3.89 20.96
CA GLU A 49 -16.17 -4.46 21.45
C GLU A 49 -16.00 -5.77 22.24
N LYS A 50 -14.89 -6.50 22.01
CA LYS A 50 -14.60 -7.77 22.68
C LYS A 50 -13.68 -7.63 23.89
N LEU A 51 -13.28 -6.43 24.28
CA LEU A 51 -12.43 -6.19 25.44
C LEU A 51 -13.22 -6.32 26.75
N PRO A 52 -12.58 -6.76 27.84
CA PRO A 52 -13.26 -6.97 29.11
C PRO A 52 -13.68 -5.64 29.75
N ILE A 53 -14.79 -5.65 30.51
CA ILE A 53 -15.38 -4.43 31.07
C ILE A 53 -14.41 -3.66 31.98
N ASN A 54 -13.58 -4.38 32.73
CA ASN A 54 -12.58 -3.80 33.62
C ASN A 54 -11.56 -2.91 32.89
N PHE A 55 -11.29 -3.16 31.60
CA PHE A 55 -10.42 -2.31 30.80
C PHE A 55 -11.04 -0.94 30.55
N TYR A 56 -12.33 -0.87 30.20
CA TYR A 56 -13.01 0.42 30.02
C TYR A 56 -13.15 1.17 31.34
N SER A 57 -13.45 0.45 32.43
CA SER A 57 -13.47 1.03 33.77
C SER A 57 -12.13 1.66 34.14
N ALA A 58 -11.01 0.98 33.86
CA ALA A 58 -9.69 1.53 34.11
C ALA A 58 -9.39 2.77 33.26
N LEU A 59 -9.76 2.77 31.99
CA LEU A 59 -9.64 3.95 31.11
C LEU A 59 -10.49 5.13 31.59
N ALA A 60 -11.71 4.85 32.07
CA ALA A 60 -12.61 5.85 32.64
C ALA A 60 -12.03 6.48 33.91
N ILE A 61 -11.46 5.68 34.79
CA ILE A 61 -10.78 6.15 36.02
C ILE A 61 -9.58 7.03 35.66
N VAL A 62 -8.68 6.53 34.80
CA VAL A 62 -7.47 7.28 34.42
C VAL A 62 -7.81 8.56 33.67
N GLY A 63 -8.79 8.51 32.77
CA GLY A 63 -9.25 9.66 31.98
C GLY A 63 -10.24 10.58 32.70
N ARG A 64 -10.69 10.23 33.92
CA ARG A 64 -11.76 10.93 34.66
C ARG A 64 -13.02 11.16 33.80
N LYS A 65 -13.40 10.14 33.01
CA LYS A 65 -14.56 10.14 32.12
C LYS A 65 -15.57 9.09 32.57
N LYS A 66 -16.83 9.23 32.14
CA LYS A 66 -17.82 8.15 32.27
C LYS A 66 -17.45 7.00 31.33
N ILE A 67 -17.70 5.76 31.75
CA ILE A 67 -17.40 4.56 30.95
C ILE A 67 -18.10 4.60 29.58
N GLU A 68 -19.34 5.08 29.52
CA GLU A 68 -20.10 5.23 28.26
C GLU A 68 -19.37 6.10 27.23
N VAL A 69 -18.79 7.22 27.68
CA VAL A 69 -18.04 8.15 26.84
C VAL A 69 -16.75 7.51 26.36
N VAL A 70 -16.01 6.83 27.26
CA VAL A 70 -14.79 6.10 26.90
C VAL A 70 -15.08 5.01 25.86
N TYR A 71 -16.18 4.28 26.03
CA TYR A 71 -16.57 3.24 25.10
C TYR A 71 -16.91 3.82 23.73
N ALA A 72 -17.70 4.90 23.68
CA ALA A 72 -18.03 5.59 22.43
C ALA A 72 -16.78 6.14 21.70
N ASP A 73 -15.86 6.76 22.43
CA ASP A 73 -14.60 7.27 21.89
C ASP A 73 -13.74 6.12 21.30
N LEU A 74 -13.64 4.99 22.02
CA LEU A 74 -12.93 3.81 21.53
C LEU A 74 -13.59 3.20 20.28
N LEU A 75 -14.92 3.17 20.21
CA LEU A 75 -15.64 2.73 19.01
C LEU A 75 -15.34 3.63 17.81
N SER A 76 -15.26 4.95 18.01
CA SER A 76 -14.85 5.90 16.97
C SER A 76 -13.43 5.60 16.46
N TRP A 77 -12.50 5.28 17.37
CA TRP A 77 -11.17 4.83 16.97
C TRP A 77 -11.18 3.48 16.24
N GLN A 78 -12.03 2.53 16.65
CA GLN A 78 -12.20 1.26 15.96
C GLN A 78 -12.68 1.47 14.52
N GLN A 79 -13.66 2.34 14.30
CA GLN A 79 -14.17 2.66 12.96
C GLN A 79 -13.09 3.28 12.08
N LYS A 80 -12.33 4.27 12.59
CA LYS A 80 -11.23 4.89 11.84
C LYS A 80 -10.13 3.89 11.51
N TYR A 81 -9.81 2.98 12.44
CA TYR A 81 -8.83 1.93 12.22
C TYR A 81 -9.31 0.92 11.16
N ASP A 82 -10.57 0.50 11.23
CA ASP A 82 -11.16 -0.42 10.24
C ASP A 82 -11.13 0.21 8.83
N GLN A 83 -11.51 1.49 8.70
CA GLN A 83 -11.41 2.23 7.44
C GLN A 83 -9.97 2.29 6.90
N TYR A 84 -9.01 2.65 7.76
CA TYR A 84 -7.60 2.72 7.38
C TYR A 84 -7.05 1.36 6.90
N ILE A 85 -7.41 0.27 7.58
CA ILE A 85 -6.99 -1.08 7.17
C ILE A 85 -7.63 -1.45 5.83
N GLN A 86 -8.91 -1.17 5.63
CA GLN A 86 -9.59 -1.43 4.35
C GLN A 86 -8.95 -0.65 3.19
N GLU A 87 -8.70 0.65 3.36
CA GLU A 87 -8.02 1.46 2.35
C GLU A 87 -6.63 0.94 2.02
N ARG A 88 -5.89 0.47 3.02
CA ARG A 88 -4.58 -0.15 2.81
C ARG A 88 -4.66 -1.46 2.06
N LEU A 89 -5.62 -2.33 2.40
CA LEU A 89 -5.84 -3.59 1.70
C LEU A 89 -6.24 -3.35 0.25
N GLN A 90 -7.12 -2.37 -0.01
CA GLN A 90 -7.52 -1.99 -1.36
C GLN A 90 -6.33 -1.48 -2.17
N LYS A 91 -5.49 -0.61 -1.61
CA LYS A 91 -4.26 -0.13 -2.28
C LYS A 91 -3.34 -1.29 -2.69
N ILE A 92 -3.13 -2.26 -1.80
CA ILE A 92 -2.31 -3.45 -2.09
C ILE A 92 -2.96 -4.30 -3.19
N ALA A 93 -4.29 -4.48 -3.14
CA ALA A 93 -5.02 -5.22 -4.16
C ALA A 93 -4.95 -4.53 -5.53
N ASP A 94 -5.10 -3.20 -5.57
CA ASP A 94 -4.98 -2.38 -6.76
C ASP A 94 -3.57 -2.46 -7.35
N GLU A 95 -2.52 -2.33 -6.52
CA GLU A 95 -1.12 -2.47 -6.95
C GLU A 95 -0.83 -3.85 -7.55
N LYS A 96 -1.31 -4.92 -6.91
CA LYS A 96 -1.23 -6.29 -7.46
C LYS A 96 -1.98 -6.43 -8.79
N SER A 97 -3.14 -5.82 -8.91
CA SER A 97 -3.92 -5.80 -10.15
C SER A 97 -3.15 -5.10 -11.28
N LEU A 98 -2.52 -3.96 -10.98
CA LEU A 98 -1.71 -3.20 -11.94
C LEU A 98 -0.49 -3.98 -12.40
N PHE A 99 0.19 -4.70 -11.50
CA PHE A 99 1.29 -5.59 -11.86
C PHE A 99 0.88 -6.62 -12.92
N VAL A 100 -0.26 -7.30 -12.69
CA VAL A 100 -0.78 -8.31 -13.63
C VAL A 100 -1.17 -7.70 -14.97
N LEU A 101 -1.80 -6.52 -14.97
CA LEU A 101 -2.15 -5.81 -16.19
C LEU A 101 -0.91 -5.43 -16.99
N ALA A 102 0.12 -4.89 -16.33
CA ALA A 102 1.34 -4.49 -17.00
C ALA A 102 2.15 -5.66 -17.56
N ALA A 103 2.19 -6.80 -16.85
CA ALA A 103 2.77 -8.04 -17.39
C ALA A 103 2.04 -8.48 -18.67
N LYS A 104 0.70 -8.50 -18.66
CA LYS A 104 -0.11 -8.84 -19.85
C LYS A 104 0.15 -7.88 -21.02
N GLU A 105 0.23 -6.59 -20.76
CA GLU A 105 0.56 -5.59 -21.78
C GLU A 105 1.98 -5.78 -22.33
N GLY A 106 2.97 -6.08 -21.47
CA GLY A 106 4.34 -6.34 -21.92
C GLY A 106 4.43 -7.52 -22.88
N LYS A 107 3.69 -8.60 -22.57
CA LYS A 107 3.55 -9.74 -23.45
C LYS A 107 2.88 -9.36 -24.78
N LYS A 108 1.76 -8.64 -24.74
CA LYS A 108 1.03 -8.17 -25.93
C LYS A 108 1.94 -7.34 -26.85
N VAL A 109 2.72 -6.42 -26.28
CA VAL A 109 3.67 -5.58 -27.03
C VAL A 109 4.72 -6.43 -27.72
N ALA A 110 5.35 -7.38 -27.01
CA ALA A 110 6.35 -8.26 -27.62
C ALA A 110 5.75 -9.09 -28.78
N GLU A 111 4.53 -9.60 -28.61
CA GLU A 111 3.80 -10.32 -29.67
C GLU A 111 3.50 -9.44 -30.88
N ALA A 112 3.11 -8.17 -30.68
CA ALA A 112 2.83 -7.23 -31.75
C ALA A 112 4.09 -6.89 -32.58
N TYR A 113 5.22 -6.64 -31.92
CA TYR A 113 6.49 -6.39 -32.61
C TYR A 113 6.97 -7.62 -33.40
N ARG A 114 6.78 -8.82 -32.86
CA ARG A 114 7.05 -10.07 -33.57
C ARG A 114 6.17 -10.24 -34.79
N ALA A 115 4.87 -10.02 -34.66
CA ALA A 115 3.93 -10.17 -35.78
C ALA A 115 4.26 -9.25 -36.96
N LYS A 116 4.92 -8.12 -36.70
CA LYS A 116 5.40 -7.18 -37.71
C LYS A 116 6.85 -7.42 -38.19
N ASN A 117 7.55 -8.42 -37.65
CA ASN A 117 8.99 -8.64 -37.85
C ASN A 117 9.87 -7.41 -37.51
N GLN A 118 9.49 -6.66 -36.47
CA GLN A 118 10.18 -5.43 -36.04
C GLN A 118 10.87 -5.59 -34.67
N GLU A 119 11.21 -6.81 -34.26
CA GLU A 119 11.81 -7.08 -32.94
C GLU A 119 13.11 -6.29 -32.69
N ASP A 120 13.88 -5.99 -33.74
CA ASP A 120 15.09 -5.16 -33.65
C ASP A 120 14.80 -3.69 -33.31
N ALA A 121 13.68 -3.15 -33.80
CA ALA A 121 13.26 -1.77 -33.50
C ALA A 121 12.90 -1.61 -32.01
N LEU A 122 12.53 -2.69 -31.33
CA LEU A 122 12.17 -2.71 -29.91
C LEU A 122 13.40 -2.68 -28.97
N LEU A 123 14.60 -2.98 -29.46
CA LEU A 123 15.82 -3.12 -28.67
C LEU A 123 16.18 -1.90 -27.84
N GLU A 124 16.36 -0.77 -28.53
CA GLU A 124 16.80 0.47 -27.92
C GLU A 124 15.74 1.08 -27.00
N PRO A 125 14.44 1.12 -27.39
CA PRO A 125 13.37 1.49 -26.48
C PRO A 125 13.35 0.65 -25.21
N VAL A 126 13.46 -0.68 -25.31
CA VAL A 126 13.43 -1.56 -24.12
C VAL A 126 14.62 -1.32 -23.18
N LYS A 127 15.83 -1.11 -23.70
CA LYS A 127 16.98 -0.74 -22.85
C LYS A 127 16.76 0.59 -22.12
N ARG A 128 16.19 1.59 -22.80
CA ARG A 128 15.84 2.88 -22.18
C ARG A 128 14.75 2.70 -21.13
N LEU A 129 13.77 1.84 -21.38
CA LEU A 129 12.70 1.51 -20.45
C LEU A 129 13.26 0.90 -19.16
N GLY A 130 14.14 -0.11 -19.27
CA GLY A 130 14.79 -0.72 -18.11
C GLY A 130 15.57 0.28 -17.26
N ARG A 131 16.32 1.19 -17.90
CA ARG A 131 17.03 2.29 -17.20
C ARG A 131 16.08 3.27 -16.51
N ALA A 132 14.93 3.57 -17.12
CA ALA A 132 13.94 4.45 -16.52
C ALA A 132 13.29 3.81 -15.29
N VAL A 133 12.99 2.51 -15.35
CA VAL A 133 12.48 1.74 -14.19
C VAL A 133 13.51 1.69 -13.07
N GLU A 134 14.78 1.40 -13.38
CA GLU A 134 15.86 1.35 -12.39
C GLU A 134 16.07 2.70 -11.67
N LYS A 135 16.04 3.79 -12.44
CA LYS A 135 16.20 5.16 -11.91
C LYS A 135 14.92 5.74 -11.29
N LEU A 136 13.79 5.03 -11.37
CA LEU A 136 12.48 5.48 -10.92
C LEU A 136 12.08 6.82 -11.58
N ASP A 137 12.43 6.98 -12.86
CA ASP A 137 12.18 8.16 -13.68
C ASP A 137 10.87 7.97 -14.47
N SER A 138 9.77 8.50 -13.92
CA SER A 138 8.43 8.34 -14.52
C SER A 138 8.29 9.00 -15.88
N ASP A 139 8.93 10.15 -16.08
CA ASP A 139 8.77 10.92 -17.31
C ASP A 139 9.46 10.20 -18.46
N ARG A 140 10.68 9.71 -18.23
CA ARG A 140 11.40 8.91 -19.21
C ARG A 140 10.75 7.56 -19.46
N PHE A 141 10.16 6.94 -18.43
CA PHE A 141 9.39 5.72 -18.59
C PHE A 141 8.19 5.93 -19.51
N ILE A 142 7.39 6.98 -19.28
CA ILE A 142 6.21 7.30 -20.09
C ILE A 142 6.60 7.64 -21.53
N GLN A 143 7.64 8.45 -21.73
CA GLN A 143 8.13 8.77 -23.08
C GLN A 143 8.53 7.51 -23.86
N THR A 144 9.22 6.58 -23.20
CA THR A 144 9.63 5.32 -23.82
C THR A 144 8.43 4.43 -24.13
N MET A 145 7.41 4.41 -23.25
CA MET A 145 6.16 3.70 -23.52
C MET A 145 5.40 4.30 -24.72
N ILE A 146 5.35 5.63 -24.85
CA ILE A 146 4.72 6.30 -26.00
C ILE A 146 5.42 5.88 -27.31
N GLU A 147 6.75 5.86 -27.33
CA GLU A 147 7.53 5.42 -28.48
C GLU A 147 7.22 3.96 -28.87
N ILE A 148 7.25 3.05 -27.89
CA ILE A 148 6.96 1.62 -28.10
C ILE A 148 5.56 1.41 -28.67
N TYR A 149 4.55 2.05 -28.09
CA TYR A 149 3.16 1.90 -28.55
C TYR A 149 2.89 2.61 -29.87
N GLY A 150 3.58 3.73 -30.13
CA GLY A 150 3.48 4.47 -31.38
C GLY A 150 3.92 3.65 -32.59
N GLU A 151 5.01 2.88 -32.47
CA GLU A 151 5.53 2.05 -33.55
C GLU A 151 4.57 0.90 -33.92
N ILE A 152 3.94 0.28 -32.93
CA ILE A 152 2.96 -0.78 -33.18
C ILE A 152 1.55 -0.26 -33.48
N ALA A 153 1.32 1.05 -33.37
CA ALA A 153 0.02 1.72 -33.52
C ALA A 153 -1.08 1.15 -32.60
N GLU A 154 -0.69 0.72 -31.39
CA GLU A 154 -1.62 0.23 -30.37
C GLU A 154 -1.99 1.35 -29.37
N PRO A 155 -3.20 1.33 -28.80
CA PRO A 155 -3.58 2.30 -27.78
C PRO A 155 -2.73 2.15 -26.53
N ILE A 156 -2.31 3.29 -25.98
CA ILE A 156 -1.53 3.34 -24.74
C ILE A 156 -2.40 2.83 -23.58
N PRO A 157 -1.86 1.96 -22.69
CA PRO A 157 -2.63 1.45 -21.58
C PRO A 157 -2.97 2.54 -20.57
N THR A 158 -4.24 2.59 -20.16
CA THR A 158 -4.75 3.59 -19.20
C THR A 158 -4.11 3.49 -17.82
N TRP A 159 -3.56 2.33 -17.45
CA TRP A 159 -2.84 2.15 -16.19
C TRP A 159 -1.51 2.92 -16.15
N LEU A 160 -0.95 3.31 -17.31
CA LEU A 160 0.32 4.04 -17.38
C LEU A 160 0.26 5.34 -16.60
N ALA A 161 -0.88 6.04 -16.61
CA ALA A 161 -1.09 7.26 -15.84
C ALA A 161 -0.93 7.07 -14.32
N LYS A 162 -1.14 5.84 -13.82
CA LYS A 162 -1.04 5.53 -12.39
C LYS A 162 0.41 5.43 -11.89
N THR A 163 1.41 5.42 -12.77
CA THR A 163 2.84 5.39 -12.41
C THR A 163 3.41 6.79 -12.18
N VAL A 164 2.73 7.83 -12.66
CA VAL A 164 3.16 9.24 -12.55
C VAL A 164 3.34 9.63 -11.09
N GLY A 165 4.55 10.06 -10.73
CA GLY A 165 4.89 10.51 -9.37
C GLY A 165 4.90 9.41 -8.29
N LYS A 166 4.56 8.15 -8.64
CA LYS A 166 4.48 7.02 -7.70
C LYS A 166 5.62 6.03 -7.93
N LYS A 167 6.80 6.34 -7.35
CA LYS A 167 8.04 5.56 -7.52
C LYS A 167 7.89 4.06 -7.26
N GLN A 168 7.17 3.67 -6.20
CA GLN A 168 6.97 2.25 -5.87
C GLN A 168 6.14 1.53 -6.95
N VAL A 169 5.04 2.16 -7.38
CA VAL A 169 4.18 1.63 -8.45
C VAL A 169 4.95 1.52 -9.75
N LEU A 170 5.74 2.56 -10.11
CA LEU A 170 6.60 2.52 -11.29
C LEU A 170 7.59 1.35 -11.25
N LYS A 171 8.24 1.13 -10.10
CA LYS A 171 9.20 0.03 -9.95
C LYS A 171 8.54 -1.33 -10.20
N GLU A 172 7.45 -1.62 -9.52
CA GLU A 172 6.80 -2.93 -9.59
C GLU A 172 6.16 -3.19 -10.96
N VAL A 173 5.37 -2.22 -11.42
CA VAL A 173 4.59 -2.34 -12.66
C VAL A 173 5.49 -2.21 -13.89
N GLY A 174 6.45 -1.29 -13.86
CA GLY A 174 7.44 -1.13 -14.93
C GLY A 174 8.35 -2.34 -15.08
N GLN A 175 8.77 -2.96 -13.96
CA GLN A 175 9.55 -4.20 -14.00
C GLN A 175 8.72 -5.37 -14.56
N ALA A 176 7.45 -5.48 -14.18
CA ALA A 176 6.54 -6.51 -14.69
C ALA A 176 6.42 -6.44 -16.23
N PHE A 177 6.14 -5.25 -16.76
CA PHE A 177 6.06 -5.01 -18.20
C PHE A 177 7.40 -5.32 -18.88
N TYR A 178 8.50 -4.75 -18.37
CA TYR A 178 9.84 -4.92 -18.95
C TYR A 178 10.28 -6.38 -19.01
N ASN A 179 10.04 -7.16 -17.94
CA ASN A 179 10.38 -8.58 -17.90
C ASN A 179 9.63 -9.37 -18.96
N GLU A 180 8.32 -9.15 -19.11
CA GLU A 180 7.53 -9.84 -20.13
C GLU A 180 7.98 -9.48 -21.54
N VAL A 181 8.33 -8.21 -21.79
CA VAL A 181 8.88 -7.81 -23.10
C VAL A 181 10.20 -8.53 -23.38
N LEU A 182 11.10 -8.63 -22.40
CA LEU A 182 12.38 -9.34 -22.56
C LEU A 182 12.21 -10.85 -22.74
N ILE A 183 11.42 -11.50 -21.87
CA ILE A 183 11.21 -12.95 -21.88
C ILE A 183 10.58 -13.37 -23.21
N ASN A 184 9.53 -12.67 -23.63
CA ASN A 184 8.84 -13.02 -24.85
C ASN A 184 9.69 -12.68 -26.08
N ARG A 185 10.58 -11.69 -26.05
CA ARG A 185 11.58 -11.46 -27.10
C ARG A 185 12.61 -12.61 -27.23
N CYS A 186 13.04 -13.20 -26.11
CA CYS A 186 14.07 -14.26 -26.09
C CYS A 186 13.55 -15.67 -26.36
N ARG A 187 12.26 -15.85 -26.69
CA ARG A 187 11.72 -17.16 -27.09
C ARG A 187 12.12 -17.48 -28.54
N VAL A 188 13.39 -17.78 -28.71
CA VAL A 188 13.96 -18.48 -29.86
C VAL A 188 14.36 -19.85 -29.33
N GLU A 189 13.52 -20.84 -29.59
CA GLU A 189 13.77 -22.27 -29.78
C GLU A 189 12.43 -23.03 -29.77
#